data_AF-L7KKN9-F1
#
_entry.id   AF-L7KKN9-F1
#
_cell.length_a   1.000
_cell.length_b   1.000
_cell.length_c   1.000
_cell.angle_alpha   90.00
_cell.angle_beta   90.00
_cell.angle_gamma   90.00
#
_symmetry.space_group_name_H-M   'P 1'
#
loop_
_entity.id
_entity.type
_entity.pdbx_description
1 polymer ?
#
loop_
_entity_poly.entity_id
_entity_poly.type
_entity_poly.pdbx_seq_one_letter_code
_entity_poly.pdbx_strand_id
1 'polypeptide(L)'
;MPLVAYHLPDGTVREIEVPPGQSLMAVSTQHNLPGIVAECGGNCSCATCHVSVDPEYAALFSEPSDEERELIEFSDDACATSRLSCQLIAPDTDQRIEVRVFDSR
;
A
#
# COMPACT_ATOMS: atom_id res chain seq x y z
N MET A 1 15.05 4.38 8.09
CA MET A 1 13.65 4.74 7.69
C MET A 1 13.52 4.36 6.23
N PRO A 2 12.59 3.47 5.86
CA PRO A 2 12.51 3.01 4.49
C PRO A 2 12.07 4.13 3.54
N LEU A 3 12.71 4.17 2.37
CA LEU A 3 12.23 4.96 1.24
C LEU A 3 11.26 4.10 0.44
N VAL A 4 10.01 4.55 0.32
CA VAL A 4 8.99 3.82 -0.45
C VAL A 4 8.77 4.53 -1.79
N ALA A 5 9.00 3.80 -2.88
CA ALA A 5 8.76 4.24 -4.25
C ALA A 5 7.36 3.79 -4.70
N TYR A 6 6.46 4.76 -4.86
CA TYR A 6 5.09 4.56 -5.31
C TYR A 6 5.00 4.77 -6.81
N HIS A 7 4.76 3.71 -7.56
CA HIS A 7 4.46 3.74 -8.98
C HIS A 7 2.98 4.08 -9.17
N LEU A 8 2.71 5.31 -9.59
CA LEU A 8 1.35 5.85 -9.70
C LEU A 8 0.67 5.45 -11.03
N PRO A 9 -0.67 5.51 -11.10
CA PRO A 9 -1.42 5.17 -12.32
C PRO A 9 -1.06 6.01 -13.55
N ASP A 10 -0.58 7.25 -13.36
CA ASP A 10 -0.14 8.13 -14.44
C ASP A 10 1.26 7.81 -14.99
N GLY A 11 1.90 6.75 -14.47
CA GLY A 11 3.23 6.29 -14.85
C GLY A 11 4.37 7.02 -14.12
N THR A 12 4.07 8.00 -13.28
CA THR A 12 5.08 8.67 -12.46
C THR A 12 5.46 7.83 -11.24
N VAL A 13 6.64 8.11 -10.69
CA VAL A 13 7.11 7.50 -9.43
C VAL A 13 7.26 8.59 -8.38
N ARG A 14 6.69 8.35 -7.20
CA ARG A 14 6.83 9.23 -6.04
C ARG A 14 7.58 8.49 -4.95
N GLU A 15 8.69 9.07 -4.50
CA GLU A 15 9.47 8.51 -3.41
C GLU A 15 9.15 9.27 -2.12
N ILE A 16 8.83 8.53 -1.06
CA ILE A 16 8.47 9.10 0.24
C ILE A 16 9.16 8.29 1.34
N GLU A 17 9.80 8.97 2.27
CA GLU A 17 10.31 8.35 3.50
C GLU A 17 9.14 8.03 4.42
N VAL A 18 9.04 6.76 4.82
CA VAL A 18 7.96 6.30 5.70
C VAL A 18 8.56 5.95 7.05
N PRO A 19 8.18 6.62 8.15
CA PRO A 19 8.67 6.28 9.48
C PRO A 19 8.27 4.85 9.86
N PRO A 20 9.19 4.04 10.42
CA PRO A 20 8.88 2.69 10.91
C PRO A 20 7.68 2.70 11.86
N GLY A 21 6.83 1.68 11.74
CA GLY A 21 5.61 1.57 12.54
C GLY A 21 4.40 2.36 12.02
N GLN A 22 4.56 3.21 11.00
CA GLN A 22 3.41 3.82 10.32
C GLN A 22 2.93 2.93 9.17
N SER A 23 1.62 2.97 8.89
CA SER A 23 1.11 2.32 7.68
C SER A 23 1.47 3.12 6.44
N LEU A 24 1.73 2.42 5.32
CA LEU A 24 2.02 3.08 4.04
C LEU A 24 0.86 3.99 3.62
N MET A 25 -0.38 3.59 3.89
CA MET A 25 -1.56 4.41 3.64
C MET A 25 -1.54 5.74 4.40
N ALA A 26 -1.21 5.73 5.70
CA ALA A 26 -1.25 6.93 6.53
C ALA A 26 -0.27 8.00 6.01
N VAL A 27 0.92 7.58 5.58
CA VAL A 27 1.89 8.51 4.98
C VAL A 27 1.47 8.91 3.56
N SER A 28 0.96 7.96 2.75
CA SER A 28 0.48 8.25 1.40
C SER A 28 -0.62 9.34 1.36
N THR A 29 -1.57 9.26 2.28
CA THR A 29 -2.66 10.24 2.40
C THR A 29 -2.17 11.61 2.88
N GLN A 30 -1.25 11.66 3.85
CA GLN A 30 -0.60 12.92 4.27
C GLN A 30 0.13 13.61 3.12
N HIS A 31 0.68 12.84 2.19
CA HIS A 31 1.38 13.33 1.00
C HIS A 31 0.47 13.50 -0.22
N ASN A 32 -0.84 13.31 -0.07
CA ASN A 32 -1.86 13.41 -1.13
C ASN A 32 -1.51 12.57 -2.37
N LEU A 33 -1.08 11.32 -2.18
CA LEU A 33 -0.82 10.42 -3.29
C LEU A 33 -2.12 10.05 -4.04
N PRO A 34 -2.18 10.25 -5.36
CA PRO A 34 -3.32 9.80 -6.17
C PRO A 34 -3.52 8.28 -6.08
N GLY A 35 -4.78 7.85 -6.10
CA GLY A 35 -5.17 6.42 -6.06
C GLY A 35 -5.23 5.79 -4.66
N ILE A 36 -4.79 6.49 -3.61
CA ILE A 36 -4.94 6.05 -2.21
C ILE A 36 -5.91 7.00 -1.50
N VAL A 37 -7.19 6.62 -1.46
CA VAL A 37 -8.27 7.44 -0.90
C VAL A 37 -8.43 7.20 0.61
N ALA A 38 -8.30 5.94 1.05
CA ALA A 38 -8.43 5.53 2.44
C ALA A 38 -9.77 5.89 3.11
N GLU A 39 -10.87 5.59 2.42
CA GLU A 39 -12.24 5.94 2.84
C GLU A 39 -12.58 5.52 4.28
N CYS A 40 -12.20 4.30 4.70
CA CYS A 40 -12.47 3.82 6.06
C CYS A 40 -11.44 4.28 7.12
N GLY A 41 -10.47 5.11 6.75
CA GLY A 41 -9.41 5.56 7.66
C GLY A 41 -8.43 4.45 8.11
N GLY A 42 -8.37 3.33 7.40
CA GLY A 42 -7.44 2.23 7.68
C GLY A 42 -7.97 1.11 8.56
N ASN A 43 -9.28 1.03 8.76
CA ASN A 43 -9.93 0.01 9.59
C ASN A 43 -10.12 -1.36 8.88
N CYS A 44 -9.41 -1.61 7.77
CA CYS A 44 -9.59 -2.81 6.94
C CYS A 44 -11.07 -3.09 6.62
N SER A 45 -11.81 -2.04 6.21
CA SER A 45 -13.26 -2.13 5.93
C SER A 45 -13.64 -1.61 4.53
N CYS A 46 -12.66 -1.25 3.72
CA CYS A 46 -12.82 -0.85 2.32
C CYS A 46 -11.58 -1.26 1.51
N ALA A 47 -11.64 -1.18 0.18
CA ALA A 47 -10.51 -1.47 -0.71
C ALA A 47 -9.85 -0.23 -1.33
N THR A 48 -10.24 1.00 -0.95
CA THR A 48 -9.79 2.25 -1.59
C THR A 48 -8.34 2.69 -1.24
N CYS A 49 -7.56 1.79 -0.65
CA CYS A 49 -6.11 1.96 -0.41
C CYS A 49 -5.31 0.81 -1.02
N HIS A 50 -5.91 0.12 -2.00
CA HIS A 50 -5.37 -1.05 -2.68
C HIS A 50 -4.11 -0.71 -3.47
N VAL A 51 -3.08 -1.49 -3.24
CA VAL A 51 -1.77 -1.42 -3.90
C VAL A 51 -1.29 -2.84 -4.23
N SER A 52 -0.24 -2.98 -5.04
CA SER A 52 0.54 -4.22 -5.11
C SER A 52 1.95 -3.98 -4.59
N VAL A 53 2.42 -4.89 -3.74
CA VAL A 53 3.81 -4.89 -3.24
C VAL A 53 4.64 -5.79 -4.13
N ASP A 54 5.85 -5.37 -4.52
CA ASP A 54 6.74 -6.26 -5.26
C ASP A 54 7.05 -7.52 -4.43
N PRO A 55 7.00 -8.74 -5.00
CA PRO A 55 7.34 -9.98 -4.30
C PRO A 55 8.67 -9.94 -3.55
N GLU A 56 9.67 -9.20 -4.04
CA GLU A 56 10.97 -9.04 -3.38
C GLU A 56 10.84 -8.43 -1.98
N TYR A 57 9.84 -7.55 -1.77
CA TYR A 57 9.61 -6.85 -0.51
C TYR A 57 8.49 -7.46 0.34
N ALA A 58 7.75 -8.44 -0.17
CA ALA A 58 6.60 -9.02 0.52
C ALA A 58 6.95 -9.56 1.91
N ALA A 59 8.14 -10.16 2.05
CA ALA A 59 8.63 -10.72 3.32
C ALA A 59 8.95 -9.66 4.39
N LEU A 60 8.97 -8.37 4.04
CA LEU A 60 9.15 -7.27 5.00
C LEU A 60 7.86 -6.93 5.76
N PHE A 61 6.71 -7.42 5.27
CA PHE A 61 5.40 -7.15 5.84
C PHE A 61 4.78 -8.44 6.40
N SER A 62 3.77 -8.29 7.26
CA SER A 62 2.94 -9.43 7.64
C SER A 62 2.18 -9.95 6.44
N GLU A 63 1.88 -11.26 6.44
CA GLU A 63 0.95 -11.84 5.46
C GLU A 63 -0.42 -11.14 5.52
N PRO A 64 -1.14 -11.06 4.38
CA PRO A 64 -2.49 -10.49 4.39
C PRO A 64 -3.44 -11.34 5.23
N SER A 65 -4.30 -10.69 6.00
CA SER A 65 -5.38 -11.35 6.72
C SER A 65 -6.45 -11.86 5.75
N ASP A 66 -7.32 -12.75 6.23
CA ASP A 66 -8.44 -13.22 5.41
C ASP A 66 -9.43 -12.09 5.11
N GLU A 67 -9.71 -11.21 6.08
CA GLU A 67 -10.52 -10.00 5.88
C GLU A 67 -9.93 -9.07 4.80
N GLU A 68 -8.60 -8.89 4.80
CA GLU A 68 -7.91 -8.11 3.77
C GLU A 68 -8.09 -8.73 2.38
N ARG A 69 -7.94 -10.06 2.28
CA ARG A 69 -8.10 -10.81 1.02
C ARG A 69 -9.52 -10.73 0.49
N GLU A 70 -10.53 -10.90 1.34
CA GLU A 70 -11.94 -10.83 0.97
C GLU A 70 -12.31 -9.46 0.39
N LEU A 71 -11.80 -8.38 0.97
CA LEU A 71 -12.03 -7.03 0.44
C LEU A 71 -11.38 -6.80 -0.92
N ILE A 72 -10.18 -7.35 -1.12
CA ILE A 72 -9.43 -7.22 -2.37
C ILE A 72 -10.04 -8.06 -3.48
N GLU A 73 -10.59 -9.24 -3.19
CA GLU A 73 -11.10 -10.19 -4.20
C GLU A 73 -12.15 -9.57 -5.14
N PHE A 74 -12.92 -8.60 -4.65
CA PHE A 74 -13.93 -7.89 -5.43
C PHE A 74 -13.41 -6.65 -6.18
N SER A 75 -12.11 -6.34 -6.08
CA SER A 75 -11.47 -5.21 -6.79
C SER A 75 -11.13 -5.60 -8.23
N ASP A 76 -11.38 -4.71 -9.19
CA ASP A 76 -11.11 -4.96 -10.61
C ASP A 76 -9.63 -5.25 -10.89
N ASP A 77 -8.72 -4.66 -10.12
CA ASP A 77 -7.26 -4.79 -10.26
C ASP A 77 -6.65 -5.85 -9.30
N ALA A 78 -7.47 -6.74 -8.73
CA ALA A 78 -6.99 -7.77 -7.82
C ALA A 78 -5.96 -8.70 -8.48
N CYS A 79 -4.82 -8.90 -7.83
CA CYS A 79 -3.74 -9.78 -8.26
C CYS A 79 -3.08 -10.47 -7.06
N ALA A 80 -2.18 -11.42 -7.35
CA ALA A 80 -1.55 -12.26 -6.32
C ALA A 80 -0.72 -11.48 -5.29
N THR A 81 -0.26 -10.28 -5.63
CA THR A 81 0.56 -9.43 -4.77
C THR A 81 -0.21 -8.20 -4.25
N SER A 82 -1.53 -8.19 -4.45
CA SER A 82 -2.42 -7.14 -3.93
C SER A 82 -2.40 -7.12 -2.41
N ARG A 83 -2.37 -5.91 -1.87
CA ARG A 83 -2.42 -5.60 -0.44
C ARG A 83 -3.22 -4.32 -0.22
N LEU A 84 -3.77 -4.15 0.97
CA LEU A 84 -4.29 -2.88 1.44
C LEU A 84 -3.16 -2.12 2.11
N SER A 85 -2.78 -0.96 1.57
CA SER A 85 -1.65 -0.17 2.10
C SER A 85 -1.83 0.28 3.57
N CYS A 86 -3.06 0.23 4.10
CA CYS A 86 -3.32 0.46 5.53
C CYS A 86 -2.86 -0.69 6.44
N GLN A 87 -2.74 -1.91 5.92
CA GLN A 87 -2.24 -3.08 6.64
C GLN A 87 -0.72 -3.27 6.46
N LEU A 88 -0.09 -2.49 5.58
CA LEU A 88 1.36 -2.50 5.36
C LEU A 88 2.04 -1.55 6.34
N ILE A 89 2.49 -2.09 7.47
CA ILE A 89 3.24 -1.33 8.47
C ILE A 89 4.71 -1.27 8.05
N ALA A 90 5.25 -0.06 7.96
CA ALA A 90 6.63 0.17 7.54
C ALA A 90 7.62 -0.52 8.50
N PRO A 91 8.49 -1.40 7.99
CA PRO A 91 9.52 -2.05 8.79
C PRO A 91 10.60 -1.05 9.21
N ASP A 92 11.32 -1.38 10.29
CA ASP A 92 12.52 -0.65 10.67
C ASP A 92 13.71 -1.11 9.82
N THR A 93 13.90 -0.45 8.68
CA THR A 93 14.95 -0.75 7.70
C THR A 93 15.36 0.52 6.95
N ASP A 94 16.50 0.45 6.27
CA ASP A 94 16.96 1.46 5.30
C ASP A 94 16.84 0.96 3.86
N GLN A 95 16.23 -0.21 3.65
CA GLN A 95 15.93 -0.74 2.32
C GLN A 95 14.86 0.10 1.62
N ARG A 96 15.05 0.32 0.31
CA ARG A 96 14.01 0.87 -0.58
C ARG A 96 12.95 -0.18 -0.85
N ILE A 97 11.69 0.21 -0.79
CA ILE A 97 10.53 -0.66 -1.04
C ILE A 97 9.77 -0.13 -2.24
N GLU A 98 9.38 -0.99 -3.18
CA GLU A 98 8.57 -0.61 -4.34
C GLU A 98 7.13 -1.09 -4.22
N VAL A 99 6.21 -0.16 -4.49
CA VAL A 99 4.76 -0.37 -4.40
C VAL A 99 4.12 0.24 -5.64
N ARG A 100 3.18 -0.46 -6.24
CA ARG A 100 2.35 0.08 -7.33
C ARG A 100 0.97 0.42 -6.79
N VAL A 101 0.49 1.61 -7.16
CA VAL A 101 -0.83 2.12 -6.78
C VAL A 101 -1.81 1.83 -7.91
N PHE A 102 -2.97 1.29 -7.56
CA PHE A 102 -4.08 1.09 -8.49
C PHE A 102 -5.00 2.31 -8.48
N ASP A 103 -5.70 2.56 -9.59
CA ASP A 103 -6.63 3.67 -9.72
C ASP A 103 -7.93 3.34 -8.96
N SER A 104 -7.93 3.58 -7.65
CA SER A 104 -9.14 3.51 -6.83
C SER A 104 -10.04 4.70 -7.21
N ARG A 105 -10.98 4.47 -8.13
CA ARG A 105 -11.97 5.47 -8.57
C ARG A 105 -13.07 5.71 -7.54
#